data_AF-A0A3B4UD35-F1
#
_entry.id   AF-A0A3B4UD35-F1
#
_cell.length_a   1.000
_cell.length_b   1.000
_cell.length_c   1.000
_cell.angle_alpha   90.00
_cell.angle_beta   90.00
_cell.angle_gamma   90.00
#
_symmetry.space_group_name_H-M   'P 1'
#
loop_
_entity.id
_entity.type
_entity.pdbx_description
1 polymer ?
#
loop_
_entity_poly.entity_id
_entity_poly.type
_entity_poly.pdbx_seq_one_letter_code
_entity_poly.pdbx_strand_id
1 'polypeptide(L)'
;VVMDLTRLAVDAGQFINRAVQYTEESIGQADKTELDPGLEQLLALADATKTCTDKIICQTEVLLQPNPGARLEDRLYEHLDWSVPSRPRALEALGDQMTQAGLEIGSTTPYGDVCVFSSCILLPHPHLSPVRG
;
A
#
# COMPACT_ATOMS: atom_id res chain seq x y z
N VAL A 1 -38.90 -21.70 -45.38
CA VAL A 1 -38.13 -22.05 -44.16
C VAL A 1 -37.87 -20.85 -43.24
N VAL A 2 -38.47 -19.66 -43.47
CA VAL A 2 -38.19 -18.44 -42.68
C VAL A 2 -39.27 -18.15 -41.61
N MET A 3 -40.44 -18.80 -41.68
CA MET A 3 -41.57 -18.53 -40.77
C MET A 3 -41.53 -19.27 -39.42
N ASP A 4 -40.64 -20.24 -39.22
CA ASP A 4 -40.56 -20.99 -37.95
C ASP A 4 -39.59 -20.36 -36.94
N LEU A 5 -38.48 -19.76 -37.40
CA LEU A 5 -37.52 -19.09 -36.52
C LEU A 5 -38.11 -17.86 -35.83
N THR A 6 -38.97 -17.11 -36.51
CA THR A 6 -39.60 -15.91 -35.94
C THR A 6 -40.62 -16.26 -34.85
N ARG A 7 -41.35 -17.37 -34.99
CA ARG A 7 -42.25 -17.87 -33.94
C ARG A 7 -41.47 -18.39 -32.73
N LEU A 8 -40.37 -19.12 -32.97
CA LEU A 8 -39.49 -19.62 -31.91
C LEU A 8 -38.84 -18.47 -31.11
N ALA A 9 -38.43 -17.40 -31.78
CA ALA A 9 -37.84 -16.23 -31.13
C ALA A 9 -38.86 -15.44 -30.30
N VAL A 10 -40.12 -15.36 -30.75
CA VAL A 10 -41.21 -14.71 -30.01
C VAL A 10 -41.57 -15.52 -28.77
N ASP A 11 -41.66 -16.85 -28.86
CA ASP A 11 -41.89 -17.72 -27.71
C ASP A 11 -40.73 -17.66 -26.71
N ALA A 12 -39.48 -17.68 -27.19
CA ALA A 12 -38.31 -17.53 -26.33
C ALA A 12 -38.28 -16.17 -25.62
N GLY A 13 -38.69 -15.09 -26.28
CA GLY A 13 -38.81 -13.77 -25.69
C GLY A 13 -39.87 -13.67 -24.58
N GLN A 14 -40.98 -14.41 -24.71
CA GLN A 14 -42.00 -14.51 -23.66
C GLN A 14 -41.52 -15.32 -22.46
N PHE A 15 -40.76 -16.40 -22.69
CA PHE A 15 -40.14 -17.18 -21.62
C PHE A 15 -39.07 -16.40 -20.86
N ILE A 16 -38.23 -15.62 -21.56
CA ILE A 16 -37.24 -14.75 -20.92
C ILE A 16 -37.94 -13.68 -20.08
N ASN A 17 -39.00 -13.04 -20.60
CA ASN A 17 -39.77 -12.06 -19.81
C ASN A 17 -40.39 -12.70 -18.56
N ARG A 18 -40.98 -13.90 -18.67
CA ARG A 18 -41.50 -14.61 -17.50
C ARG A 18 -40.41 -15.00 -16.51
N ALA A 19 -39.23 -15.41 -16.99
CA ALA A 19 -38.10 -15.75 -16.13
C ALA A 19 -37.54 -14.51 -15.41
N VAL A 20 -37.43 -13.38 -16.12
CA VAL A 20 -37.03 -12.09 -15.52
C VAL A 20 -38.05 -11.64 -14.49
N GLN A 21 -39.35 -11.74 -14.81
CA GLN A 21 -40.41 -11.34 -13.90
C GLN A 21 -40.52 -12.26 -12.66
N TYR A 22 -40.31 -13.57 -12.82
CA TYR A 22 -40.22 -14.51 -11.70
C TYR A 22 -38.97 -14.26 -10.86
N THR A 23 -37.87 -13.85 -11.48
CA THR A 23 -36.65 -13.43 -10.78
C THR A 23 -36.88 -12.11 -10.05
N GLU A 24 -37.60 -11.15 -10.64
CA GLU A 24 -37.92 -9.87 -10.02
C GLU A 24 -38.93 -10.02 -8.87
N GLU A 25 -39.94 -10.87 -8.97
CA GLU A 25 -40.83 -11.19 -7.84
C GLU A 25 -40.10 -12.00 -6.76
N SER A 26 -39.30 -13.00 -7.13
CA SER A 26 -38.55 -13.80 -6.15
C SER A 26 -37.40 -13.04 -5.49
N ILE A 27 -36.82 -12.03 -6.15
CA ILE A 27 -35.77 -11.16 -5.59
C ILE A 27 -36.38 -9.93 -4.91
N GLY A 28 -37.51 -9.42 -5.39
CA GLY A 28 -38.25 -8.31 -4.78
C GLY A 28 -39.03 -8.71 -3.51
N GLN A 29 -39.28 -10.00 -3.34
CA GLN A 29 -39.92 -10.61 -2.17
C GLN A 29 -38.94 -11.39 -1.28
N ALA A 30 -37.65 -11.37 -1.62
CA ALA A 30 -36.61 -11.46 -0.61
C ALA A 30 -36.69 -10.14 0.15
N ASP A 31 -37.55 -10.12 1.18
CA ASP A 31 -37.62 -9.06 2.17
C ASP A 31 -36.21 -8.52 2.36
N LYS A 32 -36.05 -7.20 2.19
CA LYS A 32 -34.87 -6.51 2.70
C LYS A 32 -34.61 -7.15 4.05
N THR A 33 -33.49 -7.86 4.18
CA THR A 33 -33.01 -8.27 5.49
C THR A 33 -32.70 -6.95 6.17
N GLU A 34 -33.72 -6.33 6.77
CA GLU A 34 -33.59 -5.08 7.50
C GLU A 34 -32.64 -5.44 8.63
N LEU A 35 -31.38 -5.04 8.45
CA LEU A 35 -30.36 -5.23 9.46
C LEU A 35 -30.94 -4.52 10.70
N ASP A 36 -30.90 -5.21 11.84
CA ASP A 36 -31.28 -4.62 13.11
C ASP A 36 -30.60 -3.23 13.23
N PRO A 37 -31.31 -2.16 13.61
CA PRO A 37 -30.73 -0.80 13.64
C PRO A 37 -29.47 -0.70 14.52
N GLY A 38 -29.27 -1.60 15.48
CA GLY A 38 -28.01 -1.73 16.22
C GLY A 38 -26.87 -2.30 15.38
N LEU A 39 -27.15 -3.28 14.53
CA LEU A 39 -26.20 -3.83 13.56
C LEU A 39 -25.79 -2.81 12.49
N GLU A 40 -26.73 -2.00 11.97
CA GLU A 40 -26.39 -0.93 11.02
C GLU A 40 -25.44 0.11 11.63
N GLN A 41 -25.68 0.49 12.89
CA GLN A 41 -24.80 1.42 13.61
C GLN A 41 -23.41 0.84 13.85
N LEU A 42 -23.34 -0.44 14.25
CA LEU A 42 -22.06 -1.13 14.45
C LEU A 42 -21.29 -1.28 13.14
N LEU A 43 -21.99 -1.55 12.04
CA LEU A 43 -21.38 -1.66 10.71
C LEU A 43 -20.84 -0.30 10.25
N ALA A 44 -21.64 0.77 10.38
CA ALA A 44 -21.21 2.13 10.07
C ALA A 44 -19.99 2.56 10.90
N LEU A 45 -19.96 2.18 12.18
CA LEU A 45 -18.80 2.41 13.04
C LEU A 45 -17.59 1.63 12.55
N ALA A 46 -17.75 0.34 12.23
CA ALA A 46 -16.66 -0.50 11.74
C ALA A 46 -16.05 0.06 10.43
N ASP A 47 -16.89 0.48 9.49
CA ASP A 47 -16.45 1.11 8.24
C ASP A 47 -15.75 2.45 8.48
N ALA A 48 -16.28 3.27 9.39
CA ALA A 48 -15.66 4.53 9.78
C ALA A 48 -14.29 4.30 10.44
N THR A 49 -14.18 3.34 11.35
CA THR A 49 -12.92 2.97 12.00
C THR A 49 -11.92 2.45 10.97
N LYS A 50 -12.31 1.51 10.10
CA LYS A 50 -11.44 0.99 9.04
C LYS A 50 -10.90 2.13 8.16
N THR A 51 -11.79 2.99 7.68
CA THR A 51 -11.42 4.13 6.83
C THR A 51 -10.47 5.10 7.54
N CYS A 52 -10.69 5.34 8.84
CA CYS A 52 -9.81 6.17 9.66
C CYS A 52 -8.42 5.55 9.80
N THR A 53 -8.36 4.26 10.15
CA THR A 53 -7.12 3.50 10.32
C THR A 53 -6.33 3.44 9.02
N ASP A 54 -6.98 3.12 7.89
CA ASP A 54 -6.34 3.06 6.57
C ASP A 54 -5.72 4.41 6.19
N LYS A 55 -6.41 5.53 6.50
CA LYS A 55 -5.89 6.88 6.27
C LYS A 55 -4.66 7.16 7.14
N ILE A 56 -4.70 6.81 8.42
CA ILE A 56 -3.56 7.01 9.33
C ILE A 56 -2.35 6.24 8.83
N ILE A 57 -2.51 4.96 8.51
CA ILE A 57 -1.44 4.11 7.98
C ILE A 57 -0.84 4.71 6.71
N CYS A 58 -1.69 5.08 5.75
CA CYS A 58 -1.23 5.68 4.49
C CYS A 58 -0.44 6.98 4.70
N GLN A 59 -0.87 7.84 5.63
CA GLN A 59 -0.14 9.09 5.92
C GLN A 59 1.17 8.81 6.65
N THR A 60 1.19 7.86 7.58
CA THR A 60 2.41 7.44 8.26
C THR A 60 3.43 6.84 7.28
N GLU A 61 3.01 6.02 6.31
CA GLU A 61 3.89 5.51 5.25
C GLU A 61 4.55 6.64 4.45
N VAL A 62 3.80 7.69 4.10
CA VAL A 62 4.34 8.85 3.37
C VAL A 62 5.35 9.62 4.21
N LEU A 63 5.14 9.75 5.52
CA LEU A 63 6.08 10.40 6.43
C LEU A 63 7.37 9.60 6.60
N LEU A 64 7.27 8.27 6.70
CA LEU A 64 8.43 7.39 6.89
C LEU A 64 9.24 7.23 5.60
N GLN A 65 8.56 7.11 4.46
CA GLN A 65 9.19 6.95 3.15
C GLN A 65 8.58 7.95 2.17
N PRO A 66 9.09 9.20 2.08
CA PRO A 66 8.52 10.21 1.20
C PRO A 66 8.66 9.85 -0.29
N ASN A 67 9.58 8.95 -0.64
CA ASN A 67 9.77 8.50 -2.03
C ASN A 67 8.63 7.55 -2.46
N PRO A 68 7.81 7.91 -3.46
CA PRO A 68 6.70 7.07 -3.92
C PRO A 68 7.14 5.77 -4.60
N GLY A 69 8.30 5.77 -5.28
CA GLY A 69 8.83 4.56 -5.91
C GLY A 69 9.27 3.53 -4.87
N ALA A 70 9.95 3.99 -3.82
CA ALA A 70 10.34 3.14 -2.71
C ALA A 70 9.12 2.57 -1.97
N ARG A 71 8.08 3.38 -1.75
CA ARG A 71 6.82 2.91 -1.15
C ARG A 71 6.13 1.82 -1.98
N LEU A 72 6.11 1.97 -3.30
CA LEU A 72 5.51 0.96 -4.18
C LEU A 72 6.31 -0.34 -4.14
N GLU A 73 7.64 -0.25 -4.17
CA GLU A 73 8.52 -1.40 -4.03
C GLU A 73 8.26 -2.12 -2.71
N ASP A 74 8.22 -1.40 -1.57
CA ASP A 74 7.97 -1.98 -0.25
C ASP A 74 6.63 -2.73 -0.20
N ARG A 75 5.57 -2.15 -0.79
CA ARG A 75 4.23 -2.78 -0.89
C ARG A 75 4.24 -4.04 -1.75
N LEU A 76 5.02 -4.05 -2.83
CA LEU A 76 5.17 -5.22 -3.70
C LEU A 76 5.97 -6.33 -3.00
N TYR A 77 7.06 -5.99 -2.31
CA TYR A 77 7.85 -6.95 -1.55
C TYR A 77 7.03 -7.61 -0.43
N GLU A 78 6.19 -6.84 0.27
CA GLU A 78 5.27 -7.34 1.29
C GLU A 78 4.24 -8.32 0.71
N HIS A 79 3.70 -8.02 -0.48
CA HIS A 79 2.72 -8.92 -1.14
C HIS A 79 3.35 -10.18 -1.76
N LEU A 80 4.67 -10.18 -2.01
CA LEU A 80 5.41 -11.28 -2.66
C LEU A 80 6.20 -12.14 -1.67
N ASP A 81 6.12 -11.87 -0.35
CA ASP A 81 6.92 -12.50 0.72
C ASP A 81 8.44 -12.48 0.44
N TRP A 82 8.91 -11.49 -0.32
CA TRP A 82 10.31 -11.35 -0.68
C TRP A 82 11.05 -10.49 0.35
N SER A 83 12.32 -10.82 0.60
CA SER A 83 13.16 -10.03 1.49
C SER A 83 13.37 -8.62 0.92
N VAL A 84 12.91 -7.61 1.65
CA VAL A 84 13.13 -6.20 1.30
C VAL A 84 14.64 -5.93 1.25
N PRO A 85 15.18 -5.43 0.12
CA PRO A 85 16.58 -5.02 0.04
C PRO A 85 16.86 -3.94 1.08
N SER A 86 17.96 -4.08 1.83
CA SER A 86 18.39 -3.04 2.77
C SER A 86 18.78 -1.78 2.01
N ARG A 87 17.89 -0.78 1.98
CA ARG A 87 18.15 0.51 1.33
C ARG A 87 18.93 1.41 2.29
N PRO A 88 20.06 1.99 1.86
CA PRO A 88 20.76 2.98 2.67
C PRO A 88 19.84 4.17 2.91
N ARG A 89 19.78 4.63 4.17
CA ARG A 89 18.99 5.82 4.52
C ARG A 89 19.59 7.03 3.84
N ALA A 90 18.78 8.04 3.51
CA ALA A 90 19.28 9.26 2.86
C ALA A 90 20.43 9.93 3.65
N LEU A 91 20.37 9.85 4.99
CA LEU A 91 21.43 10.35 5.88
C LEU A 91 22.70 9.51 5.81
N GLU A 92 22.60 8.18 5.69
CA GLU A 92 23.75 7.29 5.55
C GLU A 92 24.48 7.55 4.24
N ALA A 93 23.74 7.64 3.13
CA ALA A 93 24.31 7.98 1.83
C ALA A 93 25.02 9.35 1.86
N LEU A 94 24.45 10.34 2.55
CA LEU A 94 25.09 11.65 2.72
C LEU A 94 26.38 11.55 3.57
N GLY A 95 26.36 10.76 4.64
CA GLY A 95 27.54 10.51 5.47
C GLY A 95 28.67 9.88 4.65
N ASP A 96 28.39 8.85 3.87
CA ASP A 96 29.38 8.21 3.00
C ASP A 96 30.01 9.21 2.01
N GLN A 97 29.19 10.08 1.40
CA GLN A 97 29.69 11.13 0.51
C GLN A 97 30.53 12.17 1.27
N MET A 98 30.14 12.57 2.48
CA MET A 98 30.91 13.50 3.31
C MET A 98 32.26 12.91 3.74
N THR A 99 32.30 11.61 4.07
CA THR A 99 33.55 10.90 4.36
C THR A 99 34.45 10.90 3.13
N GLN A 100 33.93 10.52 1.97
CA GLN A 100 34.69 10.47 0.73
C GLN A 100 35.24 11.86 0.36
N ALA A 101 34.41 12.90 0.43
CA ALA A 101 34.82 14.27 0.16
C ALA A 101 35.89 14.75 1.17
N GLY A 102 35.73 14.46 2.46
CA GLY A 102 36.71 14.82 3.49
C GLY A 102 38.06 14.13 3.29
N LEU A 103 38.07 12.87 2.84
CA LEU A 103 39.30 12.14 2.50
C LEU A 103 40.00 12.72 1.26
N GLU A 104 39.25 13.12 0.24
CA GLU A 104 39.79 13.73 -0.99
C GLU A 104 40.37 15.12 -0.73
N ILE A 105 39.72 15.91 0.12
CA ILE A 105 40.21 17.22 0.57
C ILE A 105 41.47 17.06 1.44
N GLY A 106 41.53 15.98 2.22
CA GLY A 106 42.63 15.67 3.13
C GLY A 106 42.58 16.45 4.44
N SER A 107 43.20 15.88 5.47
CA SER A 107 43.29 16.46 6.83
C SER A 107 44.25 17.65 6.93
N THR A 108 44.72 18.17 5.80
CA THR A 108 45.58 19.35 5.73
C THR A 108 44.77 20.64 5.82
N THR A 109 43.46 20.56 5.56
CA THR A 109 42.54 21.68 5.71
C THR A 109 41.54 21.37 6.83
N PRO A 110 41.17 22.37 7.65
CA PRO A 110 40.16 22.19 8.71
C PRO A 110 38.79 21.83 8.13
N TYR A 111 38.56 22.09 6.84
CA TYR A 111 37.33 21.73 6.15
C TYR A 111 37.21 20.22 5.93
N GLY A 112 38.32 19.54 5.56
CA GLY A 112 38.35 18.09 5.43
C GLY A 112 38.02 17.38 6.74
N ASP A 113 38.62 17.83 7.84
CA ASP A 113 38.36 17.28 9.18
C ASP A 113 36.89 17.47 9.61
N VAL A 114 36.30 18.63 9.35
CA VAL A 114 34.89 18.91 9.66
C VAL A 114 33.94 18.05 8.82
N CYS A 115 34.26 17.80 7.54
CA CYS A 115 33.46 16.91 6.69
C CYS A 115 33.45 15.48 7.23
N VAL A 116 34.62 14.93 7.59
CA VAL A 116 34.71 13.58 8.18
C VAL A 116 34.00 13.54 9.54
N PHE A 117 34.16 14.56 10.37
CA PHE A 117 33.49 14.63 11.67
C PHE A 117 31.96 14.73 11.55
N SER A 118 31.46 15.56 10.62
CA SER A 118 30.02 15.69 10.37
C SER A 118 29.41 14.40 9.83
N SER A 119 30.17 13.61 9.06
CA SER A 119 29.75 12.28 8.61
C SER A 119 29.48 11.33 9.79
N CYS A 120 30.33 11.35 10.83
CA CYS A 120 30.14 10.52 12.03
C CYS A 120 28.83 10.79 12.79
N ILE A 121 28.21 11.96 12.59
CA ILE A 121 26.90 12.30 13.20
C ILE A 121 25.75 11.69 12.40
N LEU A 122 25.93 11.57 11.07
CA LEU A 122 24.90 11.14 10.13
C LEU A 122 24.87 9.61 9.96
N LEU A 123 26.02 8.96 10.08
CA LEU A 123 26.12 7.51 10.05
C LEU A 123 25.71 6.96 11.42
N PRO A 124 24.74 6.03 11.50
CA PRO A 124 24.52 5.30 12.73
C PRO A 124 25.84 4.60 13.05
N HIS A 125 26.42 4.92 14.21
CA HIS A 125 27.66 4.27 14.65
C HIS A 125 27.52 2.78 14.41
N PRO A 126 28.43 2.14 13.63
CA PRO A 126 28.45 0.70 13.62
C PRO A 126 28.61 0.33 15.09
N HIS A 127 27.75 -0.57 15.56
CA HIS A 127 27.99 -1.28 16.80
C HIS A 127 29.51 -1.48 16.93
N LEU A 128 30.10 -1.01 18.03
CA LEU A 128 31.32 -1.62 18.53
C LEU A 128 30.97 -3.10 18.71
N SER A 129 31.07 -3.89 17.65
CA SER A 129 31.35 -5.30 17.77
C SER A 129 32.74 -5.35 18.37
N PRO A 130 32.91 -5.84 19.60
CA PRO A 130 34.26 -6.08 20.10
C PRO A 130 34.89 -7.05 19.10
N VAL A 131 36.03 -6.65 18.54
CA VAL A 131 36.93 -7.55 17.84
C VAL A 131 37.22 -8.68 18.83
N ARG A 132 36.55 -9.81 18.63
CA ARG A 132 36.81 -11.07 19.33
C ARG A 132 37.64 -11.90 18.37
N GLY A 133 38.93 -11.98 18.63
CA GLY A 133 39.92 -12.69 17.84
C GLY A 133 41.29 -12.11 18.05
#